data_AF-A0A0G0VKH4-F1
#
_entry.id   AF-A0A0G0VKH4-F1
#
_cell.length_a   1.000
_cell.length_b   1.000
_cell.length_c   1.000
_cell.angle_alpha   90.00
_cell.angle_beta   90.00
_cell.angle_gamma   90.00
#
_symmetry.space_group_name_H-M   'P 1'
#
loop_
_entity.id
_entity.type
_entity.pdbx_description
1 polymer ?
#
loop_
_entity_poly.entity_id
_entity_poly.type
_entity_poly.pdbx_seq_one_letter_code
_entity_poly.pdbx_strand_id
1 'polypeptide(L)' 'MKITKFEDIISWQKAQELSIFVYTLFKINRDFSFKDQIQRASISISNNIAEGFERKSN' A
#
# COMPACT_ATOMS: atom_id res chain seq x y z
N MET A 1 -5.47 5.38 20.95
CA MET A 1 -4.96 4.01 20.71
C MET A 1 -3.45 4.09 20.63
N LYS A 2 -2.72 3.23 21.35
CA LYS A 2 -1.26 3.17 21.23
C LYS A 2 -0.94 2.41 19.94
N ILE A 3 -0.20 3.04 19.03
CA ILE A 3 0.32 2.38 17.82
C ILE A 3 1.59 1.64 18.25
N THR A 4 1.60 0.32 18.09
CA THR A 4 2.73 -0.54 18.48
C THR A 4 3.39 -1.24 17.30
N LYS A 5 2.69 -1.28 16.17
CA LYS A 5 3.13 -1.82 14.88
C LYS A 5 2.49 -0.99 13.77
N PHE A 6 3.07 -1.01 12.57
CA PHE A 6 2.57 -0.19 11.46
C PHE A 6 1.14 -0.59 11.03
N GLU A 7 0.73 -1.84 11.27
CA GLU A 7 -0.63 -2.31 10.96
C GLU A 7 -1.70 -1.68 11.84
N ASP A 8 -1.33 -1.10 12.99
CA ASP A 8 -2.26 -0.34 13.83
C ASP A 8 -2.61 1.02 13.19
N ILE A 9 -1.86 1.47 12.18
CA ILE A 9 -2.07 2.76 11.50
C ILE A 9 -3.23 2.64 10.52
N ILE A 10 -4.28 3.46 10.72
CA ILE A 10 -5.47 3.49 9.84
C ILE A 10 -5.11 3.78 8.38
N SER A 11 -4.17 4.70 8.12
CA SER A 11 -3.73 4.98 6.75
C SER A 11 -3.01 3.79 6.10
N TRP A 12 -2.30 2.95 6.88
CA TRP A 12 -1.72 1.71 6.36
C TRP A 12 -2.80 0.70 5.98
N GLN A 13 -3.81 0.51 6.84
CA GLN A 13 -4.95 -0.38 6.57
C GLN A 13 -5.69 0.05 5.29
N LYS A 14 -5.97 1.35 5.15
CA LYS A 14 -6.61 1.90 3.94
C LYS A 14 -5.74 1.76 2.69
N ALA A 15 -4.42 1.83 2.82
CA ALA A 15 -3.50 1.59 1.71
C ALA A 15 -3.52 0.12 1.25
N GLN A 16 -3.69 -0.84 2.18
CA GLN A 16 -3.89 -2.25 1.84
C GLN A 16 -5.22 -2.47 1.11
N GLU A 17 -6.32 -1.89 1.62
CA GLU A 17 -7.64 -1.94 0.96
C GLU A 17 -7.57 -1.36 -0.46
N LEU A 18 -6.90 -0.22 -0.64
CA LEU A 18 -6.68 0.39 -1.95
C LEU A 18 -5.90 -0.53 -2.88
N SER A 19 -4.83 -1.18 -2.38
CA SER A 19 -4.05 -2.12 -3.20
C SER A 19 -4.88 -3.31 -3.64
N ILE A 20 -5.68 -3.90 -2.75
CA ILE A 20 -6.61 -4.99 -3.11
C ILE A 20 -7.61 -4.53 -4.18
N PHE A 21 -8.16 -3.32 -4.02
CA PHE A 21 -9.08 -2.73 -4.98
C PHE A 21 -8.43 -2.54 -6.36
N VAL A 22 -7.23 -1.96 -6.42
CA VAL A 22 -6.46 -1.75 -7.66
C VAL A 22 -6.16 -3.09 -8.34
N TYR A 23 -5.67 -4.09 -7.58
CA TYR A 23 -5.40 -5.41 -8.14
C TYR A 23 -6.65 -6.10 -8.71
N THR A 24 -7.78 -5.94 -8.03
CA THR A 24 -9.07 -6.48 -8.46
C THR A 24 -9.57 -5.80 -9.73
N LEU A 25 -9.54 -4.46 -9.76
CA LEU A 25 -9.99 -3.66 -10.90
C LEU A 25 -9.18 -3.96 -12.17
N PHE A 26 -7.87 -4.17 -12.03
CA PHE A 26 -6.96 -4.44 -13.14
C PHE A 26 -6.76 -5.93 -13.46
N LYS A 27 -7.53 -6.84 -12.85
CA LYS A 27 -7.34 -8.30 -12.98
C LYS A 27 -7.33 -8.77 -14.44
N ILE A 28 -8.27 -8.30 -15.25
CA ILE A 28 -8.43 -8.67 -16.67
C ILE A 28 -7.89 -7.64 -17.67
N ASN A 29 -7.22 -6.59 -17.18
CA ASN A 29 -6.63 -5.55 -18.02
C ASN A 29 -5.40 -6.10 -18.79
N ARG A 30 -5.34 -5.86 -20.10
CA ARG A 30 -4.26 -6.30 -21.01
C ARG A 30 -3.23 -5.21 -21.34
N ASP A 31 -3.44 -3.97 -20.90
CA ASP A 31 -2.39 -2.96 -20.85
C ASP A 31 -1.45 -3.27 -19.67
N PHE A 32 -0.53 -4.20 -19.93
CA PHE A 32 0.35 -4.74 -18.90
C PHE A 32 1.31 -3.69 -18.34
N SER A 33 1.72 -2.70 -19.14
CA SER A 33 2.60 -1.62 -18.68
C SER A 33 1.89 -0.71 -17.69
N PHE A 34 0.67 -0.25 -18.04
CA PHE A 34 -0.11 0.58 -17.13
C PHE A 34 -0.52 -0.19 -15.87
N LYS A 35 -0.96 -1.45 -16.04
CA LYS A 35 -1.33 -2.35 -14.94
C LYS A 35 -0.18 -2.52 -13.93
N ASP A 36 1.04 -2.78 -14.39
CA ASP A 36 2.20 -2.93 -13.50
C ASP A 36 2.48 -1.62 -12.73
N GLN A 37 2.49 -0.49 -13.45
CA GLN A 37 2.78 0.81 -12.83
C GLN A 37 1.76 1.16 -11.73
N ILE A 38 0.46 1.00 -12.00
CA ILE A 38 -0.57 1.37 -11.02
C ILE A 38 -0.60 0.41 -9.83
N GLN A 39 -0.37 -0.89 -10.05
CA GLN A 39 -0.28 -1.89 -8.99
C GLN A 39 0.93 -1.65 -8.07
N ARG A 40 2.09 -1.34 -8.65
CA ARG A 40 3.30 -1.01 -7.88
C ARG A 40 3.14 0.29 -7.11
N ALA A 41 2.53 1.31 -7.73
CA ALA A 41 2.24 2.57 -7.06
C ALA A 41 1.29 2.39 -5.87
N SER A 42 0.25 1.56 -5.97
CA SER A 42 -0.67 1.32 -4.86
C SER A 42 0.01 0.64 -3.67
N ILE A 43 0.84 -0.39 -3.93
CA ILE A 43 1.59 -1.10 -2.88
C ILE A 43 2.63 -0.18 -2.21
N SER A 44 3.22 0.73 -2.98
CA SER A 44 4.23 1.67 -2.48
C SER A 44 3.72 2.48 -1.27
N ILE A 45 2.42 2.81 -1.23
CA ILE A 45 1.83 3.60 -0.14
C ILE A 45 1.97 2.87 1.21
N SER A 46 1.53 1.60 1.29
CA SER A 46 1.66 0.81 2.52
C SER A 46 3.10 0.55 2.90
N ASN A 47 3.98 0.35 1.91
CA ASN A 47 5.41 0.12 2.15
C ASN A 47 6.09 1.36 2.73
N ASN A 48 5.79 2.56 2.22
CA ASN A 48 6.34 3.81 2.74
C ASN A 48 5.83 4.10 4.16
N ILE A 49 4.58 3.75 4.48
CA ILE A 49 4.05 3.90 5.84
C ILE A 49 4.77 2.93 6.80
N ALA A 50 4.95 1.66 6.41
CA ALA A 50 5.68 0.69 7.23
C ALA A 50 7.14 1.09 7.42
N GLU A 51 7.82 1.51 6.35
CA GLU A 51 9.20 1.99 6.40
C GLU A 51 9.31 3.24 7.30
N GLY A 52 8.40 4.19 7.17
CA GLY A 52 8.36 5.39 8.01
C GLY A 52 8.12 5.09 9.48
N PHE A 53 7.34 4.04 9.80
CA PHE A 53 7.11 3.58 11.17
C PHE A 53 8.35 2.91 11.77
N GLU A 54 9.06 2.09 11.00
CA GLU A 54 10.30 1.41 11.44
C GLU A 54 11.50 2.35 11.55
N ARG A 55 11.47 3.48 10.83
CA ARG A 55 12.45 4.56 11.00
C ARG A 55 12.26 5.19 12.38
N LYS A 56 12.98 4.67 13.38
CA LYS A 56 13.25 5.40 14.62
C LYS A 56 14.02 6.66 14.24
N SER A 57 13.36 7.81 14.26
CA SER A 57 14.06 9.09 14.20
C SER A 57 14.99 9.19 15.41
N ASN A 58 16.28 9.43 15.16
CA ASN A 58 17.29 9.73 16.18
C ASN A 58 16.88 10.93 17.04
#